data_AF-A0A4R4PNG3-F1
#
_entry.id   AF-A0A4R4PNG3-F1
#
_cell.length_a   1.000
_cell.length_b   1.000
_cell.length_c   1.000
_cell.angle_alpha   90.00
_cell.angle_beta   90.00
_cell.angle_gamma   90.00
#
_symmetry.space_group_name_H-M   'P 1'
#
loop_
_entity.id
_entity.type
_entity.pdbx_description
1 polymer ?
#
loop_
_entity_poly.entity_id
_entity_poly.type
_entity_poly.pdbx_seq_one_letter_code
_entity_poly.pdbx_strand_id
1 'polypeptide(L)'
;MILARKRATARLAATAIATGLVAAGALATAGTAAAEENPHNGGATATLGGFVDNASGPIFVTHDGERDRYAGGLFSLQADDGGTLQTYCIDFTTATAPSARYREVGWNESRLHNNPDAGRIQWILQNSYPVINDLDALAEQAGVESLSIAEAAAGTQAAIWEFSDGVEAEPESGNAAALTDWLTENAEEAEEPTASLTLTPNQVSGQPGGRLGPITVDTTADAVSVTPDAAAVEQGVTLTDGAGNVITEDTPVTDGTELFFDVPEGAEDGSASLTATATSQVPIGRAFTGIDVRTQTMILAGSSESSVSAGASANWAAPGTPAVAVDAEEICAEGGVEVTVSNQGDVPFEFELNGETVEVAPGTEEPILVPVENGQEYDITIANPIEGEEDFNFTGVLDCAPGGGEAPTPIDEDNEPAPASTGGGDTDEPDLAATGSSSNVGMITGVAVALLVVGGAGIFFMRRRSASAGSES
;
A
#
# COMPACT_ATOMS: atom_id res chain seq x y z
N MET A 1 -20.13 -36.51 -90.34
CA MET A 1 -20.36 -35.05 -90.21
C MET A 1 -19.71 -34.61 -88.92
N ILE A 2 -18.69 -33.75 -88.98
CA ILE A 2 -18.27 -32.79 -87.93
C ILE A 2 -17.13 -32.02 -88.59
N LEU A 3 -17.36 -30.75 -88.85
CA LEU A 3 -16.36 -29.81 -89.36
C LEU A 3 -16.50 -28.52 -88.57
N ALA A 4 -15.38 -28.19 -87.93
CA ALA A 4 -14.84 -26.86 -87.75
C ALA A 4 -15.53 -25.89 -86.78
N ARG A 5 -14.72 -25.34 -85.88
CA ARG A 5 -14.21 -23.96 -85.87
C ARG A 5 -13.81 -23.63 -84.42
N LYS A 6 -12.88 -22.75 -84.10
CA LYS A 6 -11.70 -22.12 -84.72
C LYS A 6 -11.04 -21.38 -83.53
N ARG A 7 -9.71 -21.26 -83.56
CA ARG A 7 -8.88 -20.57 -82.57
C ARG A 7 -9.10 -19.05 -82.54
N ALA A 8 -8.83 -18.42 -81.40
CA ALA A 8 -7.92 -17.26 -81.23
C ALA A 8 -7.72 -16.99 -79.72
N THR A 9 -6.60 -17.40 -79.10
CA THR A 9 -5.40 -16.61 -78.74
C THR A 9 -5.64 -15.29 -78.00
N ALA A 10 -5.23 -15.24 -76.73
CA ALA A 10 -4.32 -14.22 -76.20
C ALA A 10 -3.53 -14.79 -75.00
N ARG A 11 -2.25 -14.42 -74.94
CA ARG A 11 -1.20 -14.92 -74.05
C ARG A 11 -1.05 -14.02 -72.81
N LEU A 12 -0.67 -14.67 -71.71
CA LEU A 12 0.28 -14.25 -70.66
C LEU A 12 0.08 -12.90 -69.93
N ALA A 13 -0.17 -13.00 -68.62
CA ALA A 13 0.70 -12.37 -67.62
C ALA A 13 0.57 -13.14 -66.29
N ALA A 14 1.67 -13.73 -65.85
CA ALA A 14 1.81 -14.31 -64.52
C ALA A 14 1.92 -13.18 -63.51
N THR A 15 1.07 -13.18 -62.48
CA THR A 15 1.24 -12.38 -61.26
C THR A 15 1.42 -13.36 -60.11
N ALA A 16 2.56 -13.21 -59.45
CA ALA A 16 2.92 -13.93 -58.24
C ALA A 16 1.95 -13.56 -57.12
N ILE A 17 1.22 -14.55 -56.59
CA ILE A 17 0.51 -14.39 -55.32
C ILE A 17 1.47 -14.93 -54.26
N ALA A 18 2.07 -13.99 -53.54
CA ALA A 18 2.87 -14.27 -52.36
C ALA A 18 2.02 -15.00 -51.31
N THR A 19 2.61 -16.04 -50.75
CA THR A 19 2.23 -16.76 -49.54
C THR A 19 1.88 -15.79 -48.40
N GLY A 20 0.59 -15.72 -48.06
CA GLY A 20 0.15 -15.15 -46.78
C GLY A 20 0.22 -16.21 -45.70
N LEU A 21 1.24 -16.13 -44.84
CA LEU A 21 1.26 -16.85 -43.57
C LEU A 21 0.01 -16.49 -42.78
N VAL A 22 -0.74 -17.52 -42.35
CA VAL A 22 -1.66 -17.40 -41.22
C VAL A 22 -0.79 -17.28 -39.98
N ALA A 23 -0.56 -16.06 -39.50
CA ALA A 23 -0.08 -15.84 -38.15
C ALA A 23 -1.24 -16.24 -37.22
N ALA A 24 -1.09 -17.40 -36.60
CA ALA A 24 -1.93 -17.83 -35.48
C ALA A 24 -1.92 -16.75 -34.41
N GLY A 25 -3.11 -16.46 -33.86
CA GLY A 25 -3.31 -15.41 -32.88
C GLY A 25 -2.44 -15.61 -31.65
N ALA A 26 -1.54 -14.65 -31.41
CA ALA A 26 -1.16 -14.31 -30.05
C ALA A 26 -2.33 -13.49 -29.49
N LEU A 27 -3.29 -14.18 -28.86
CA LEU A 27 -3.94 -13.57 -27.72
C LEU A 27 -2.82 -13.38 -26.71
N ALA A 28 -2.31 -12.15 -26.62
CA ALA A 28 -1.65 -11.72 -25.41
C ALA A 28 -2.73 -11.85 -24.33
N THR A 29 -2.74 -13.00 -23.64
CA THR A 29 -3.23 -13.03 -22.28
C THR A 29 -2.43 -11.94 -21.58
N ALA A 30 -3.09 -10.83 -21.26
CA ALA A 30 -2.59 -9.99 -20.19
C ALA A 30 -2.31 -10.97 -19.06
N GLY A 31 -1.02 -11.17 -18.73
CA GLY A 31 -0.66 -11.90 -17.53
C GLY A 31 -1.50 -11.28 -16.43
N THR A 32 -2.26 -12.12 -15.75
CA THR A 32 -2.85 -11.77 -14.47
C THR A 32 -1.75 -11.06 -13.70
N ALA A 33 -2.03 -9.84 -13.25
CA ALA A 33 -1.18 -9.22 -12.24
C ALA A 33 -1.02 -10.27 -11.16
N ALA A 34 0.21 -10.77 -10.97
CA ALA A 34 0.53 -11.58 -9.82
C ALA A 34 0.06 -10.74 -8.63
N ALA A 35 -0.77 -11.36 -7.79
CA ALA A 35 -1.11 -10.82 -6.50
C ALA A 35 0.18 -10.39 -5.81
N GLU A 36 0.13 -9.26 -5.10
CA GLU A 36 1.21 -8.70 -4.30
C GLU A 36 2.09 -9.83 -3.72
N GLU A 37 3.35 -9.91 -4.20
CA GLU A 37 4.29 -11.05 -3.99
C GLU A 37 4.66 -11.28 -2.52
N ASN A 38 4.05 -10.51 -1.62
CA ASN A 38 4.38 -10.39 -0.23
C ASN A 38 3.05 -10.32 0.55
N PRO A 39 2.50 -11.45 1.04
CA PRO A 39 1.27 -11.43 1.84
C PRO A 39 1.54 -10.59 3.09
N HIS A 40 1.03 -9.37 3.13
CA HIS A 40 1.14 -8.50 4.30
C HIS A 40 -0.13 -8.58 5.14
N ASN A 41 0.02 -8.35 6.45
CA ASN A 41 -1.05 -8.52 7.44
C ASN A 41 -2.30 -7.67 7.16
N GLY A 42 -2.23 -6.67 6.27
CA GLY A 42 -3.36 -5.93 5.73
C GLY A 42 -3.43 -4.49 6.20
N GLY A 43 -4.41 -3.74 5.68
CA GLY A 43 -4.72 -2.39 6.11
C GLY A 43 -4.85 -1.42 4.94
N ALA A 44 -4.69 -0.13 5.23
CA ALA A 44 -4.68 0.91 4.20
C ALA A 44 -3.31 1.08 3.54
N THR A 45 -3.31 1.28 2.23
CA THR A 45 -2.16 1.76 1.45
C THR A 45 -2.44 3.14 0.89
N ALA A 46 -1.41 3.99 0.83
CA ALA A 46 -1.56 5.35 0.32
C ALA A 46 -0.25 5.91 -0.25
N THR A 47 -0.35 6.95 -1.08
CA THR A 47 0.80 7.66 -1.67
C THR A 47 0.91 9.06 -1.09
N LEU A 48 2.13 9.53 -0.81
CA LEU A 48 2.36 10.89 -0.30
C LEU A 48 1.87 11.98 -1.26
N GLY A 49 0.95 12.82 -0.78
CA GLY A 49 0.46 14.04 -1.44
C GLY A 49 1.16 15.33 -1.01
N GLY A 50 1.94 15.31 0.07
CA GLY A 50 2.61 16.48 0.66
C GLY A 50 1.78 17.13 1.77
N PHE A 51 2.07 18.39 2.13
CA PHE A 51 1.29 19.10 3.14
C PHE A 51 -0.15 19.35 2.70
N VAL A 52 -1.08 19.24 3.63
CA VAL A 52 -2.46 19.67 3.45
C VAL A 52 -2.51 21.20 3.36
N ASP A 53 -3.27 21.73 2.39
CA ASP A 53 -3.41 23.16 2.15
C ASP A 53 -3.79 23.95 3.42
N ASN A 54 -2.98 24.95 3.77
CA ASN A 54 -3.13 25.82 4.94
C ASN A 54 -3.07 25.11 6.31
N ALA A 55 -2.62 23.86 6.37
CA ALA A 55 -2.49 23.10 7.61
C ALA A 55 -1.02 22.82 7.97
N SER A 56 -0.16 23.82 7.78
CA SER A 56 1.23 23.80 8.22
C SER A 56 1.73 25.21 8.53
N GLY A 57 2.78 25.29 9.34
CA GLY A 57 3.41 26.53 9.75
C GLY A 57 4.88 26.36 10.15
N PRO A 58 5.62 27.47 10.30
CA PRO A 58 7.03 27.43 10.71
C PRO A 58 7.17 27.05 12.20
N ILE A 59 8.10 26.13 12.47
CA ILE A 59 8.46 25.61 13.79
C ILE A 59 9.98 25.68 13.93
N PHE A 60 10.47 26.27 15.00
CA PHE A 60 11.88 26.18 15.35
C PHE A 60 12.14 24.88 16.09
N VAL A 61 13.06 24.05 15.60
CA VAL A 61 13.42 22.79 16.23
C VAL A 61 14.88 22.86 16.67
N THR A 62 15.12 22.52 17.94
CA THR A 62 16.49 22.35 18.45
C THR A 62 16.84 20.88 18.46
N HIS A 63 17.81 20.50 17.63
CA HIS A 63 18.33 19.14 17.48
C HIS A 63 19.86 19.18 17.42
N ASP A 64 20.54 18.27 18.12
CA ASP A 64 22.01 18.25 18.22
C ASP A 64 22.69 19.57 18.63
N GLY A 65 21.95 20.44 19.34
CA GLY A 65 22.42 21.75 19.80
C GLY A 65 22.37 22.85 18.74
N GLU A 66 21.86 22.56 17.55
CA GLU A 66 21.54 23.52 16.50
C GLU A 66 20.04 23.82 16.54
N ARG A 67 19.67 25.09 16.29
CA ARG A 67 18.28 25.55 16.27
C ARG A 67 17.98 26.04 14.87
N ASP A 68 17.16 25.30 14.16
CA ASP A 68 16.80 25.55 12.77
C ASP A 68 15.29 25.69 12.63
N ARG A 69 14.88 26.28 11.51
CA ARG A 69 13.47 26.57 11.20
C ARG A 69 12.96 25.54 10.19
N TYR A 70 11.83 24.91 10.47
CA TYR A 70 11.22 23.88 9.64
C TYR A 70 9.73 24.18 9.40
N ALA A 71 9.15 23.60 8.35
CA ALA A 71 7.70 23.56 8.20
C ALA A 71 7.16 22.30 8.90
N GLY A 72 6.14 22.45 9.74
CA GLY A 72 5.45 21.33 10.37
C GLY A 72 3.93 21.48 10.33
N GLY A 73 3.22 20.35 10.25
CA GLY A 73 1.77 20.31 10.11
C GLY A 73 1.28 19.00 9.49
N LEU A 74 0.05 19.02 8.99
CA LEU A 74 -0.60 17.84 8.43
C LEU A 74 -0.09 17.52 7.02
N PHE A 75 0.25 16.26 6.81
CA PHE A 75 0.49 15.65 5.51
C PHE A 75 -0.76 14.93 5.00
N SER A 76 -0.91 14.91 3.69
CA SER A 76 -1.91 14.14 2.98
C SER A 76 -1.28 12.88 2.41
N LEU A 77 -1.87 11.72 2.68
CA LEU A 77 -1.65 10.50 1.93
C LEU A 77 -2.91 10.19 1.11
N GLN A 78 -2.76 10.03 -0.20
CA GLN A 78 -3.83 9.63 -1.12
C GLN A 78 -3.97 8.12 -1.10
N ALA A 79 -5.10 7.60 -0.62
CA ALA A 79 -5.40 6.17 -0.70
C ALA A 79 -5.64 5.75 -2.16
N ASP A 80 -5.40 4.47 -2.45
CA ASP A 80 -5.44 3.93 -3.81
C ASP A 80 -6.84 4.01 -4.47
N ASP A 81 -7.89 4.09 -3.66
CA ASP A 81 -9.30 4.26 -4.09
C ASP A 81 -9.75 5.72 -4.25
N GLY A 82 -8.85 6.68 -4.02
CA GLY A 82 -9.12 8.12 -4.05
C GLY A 82 -9.53 8.71 -2.70
N GLY A 83 -9.57 7.91 -1.62
CA GLY A 83 -9.66 8.39 -0.25
C GLY A 83 -8.48 9.27 0.16
N THR A 84 -8.60 10.00 1.27
CA THR A 84 -7.53 10.84 1.80
C THR A 84 -7.33 10.56 3.29
N LEU A 85 -6.08 10.28 3.62
CA LEU A 85 -5.58 10.15 4.99
C LEU A 85 -4.80 11.43 5.33
N GLN A 86 -5.06 11.98 6.51
CA GLN A 86 -4.35 13.12 7.07
C GLN A 86 -3.46 12.61 8.20
N THR A 87 -2.17 12.95 8.14
CA THR A 87 -1.15 12.39 9.02
C THR A 87 -0.24 13.47 9.58
N TYR A 88 0.38 13.22 10.73
CA TYR A 88 1.52 13.99 11.22
C TYR A 88 2.80 13.16 11.09
N CYS A 89 3.95 13.82 11.07
CA CYS A 89 5.26 13.19 11.12
C CYS A 89 5.59 12.73 12.55
N ILE A 90 6.13 11.51 12.69
CA ILE A 90 6.69 10.98 13.96
C ILE A 90 8.17 10.56 13.81
N ASP A 91 8.82 11.02 12.75
CA ASP A 91 10.23 10.77 12.49
C ASP A 91 10.90 12.03 11.92
N PHE A 92 11.14 13.01 12.81
CA PHE A 92 11.72 14.30 12.45
C PHE A 92 13.07 14.17 11.73
N THR A 93 13.86 13.15 12.04
CA THR A 93 15.22 12.98 11.48
C THR A 93 15.28 12.42 10.07
N THR A 94 14.12 12.06 9.49
CA THR A 94 14.01 11.49 8.14
C THR A 94 13.17 12.43 7.28
N ALA A 95 13.63 12.76 6.09
CA ALA A 95 12.83 13.52 5.13
C ALA A 95 11.78 12.63 4.44
N THR A 96 10.70 13.24 3.96
CA THR A 96 9.78 12.58 3.04
C THR A 96 10.47 12.22 1.72
N ALA A 97 10.27 11.00 1.22
CA ALA A 97 10.59 10.67 -0.17
C ALA A 97 9.43 11.07 -1.10
N PRO A 98 9.70 11.78 -2.23
CA PRO A 98 8.65 12.20 -3.15
C PRO A 98 7.84 11.03 -3.70
N SER A 99 6.51 11.13 -3.64
CA SER A 99 5.58 10.10 -4.11
C SER A 99 5.80 8.71 -3.51
N ALA A 100 6.39 8.63 -2.31
CA ALA A 100 6.53 7.36 -1.61
C ALA A 100 5.16 6.72 -1.33
N ARG A 101 5.10 5.39 -1.48
CA ARG A 101 3.96 4.59 -1.03
C ARG A 101 4.14 4.22 0.43
N TYR A 102 3.04 4.25 1.15
CA TYR A 102 2.93 3.94 2.57
C TYR A 102 1.94 2.81 2.77
N ARG A 103 2.16 2.04 3.83
CA ARG A 103 1.24 1.02 4.35
C ARG A 103 0.94 1.27 5.81
N GLU A 104 -0.26 0.95 6.24
CA GLU A 104 -0.66 0.89 7.64
C GLU A 104 0.11 -0.21 8.37
N VAL A 105 0.68 0.11 9.54
CA VAL A 105 1.40 -0.85 10.41
C VAL A 105 1.06 -0.63 11.88
N GLY A 106 1.36 -1.63 12.72
CA GLY A 106 1.28 -1.48 14.17
C GLY A 106 2.39 -0.60 14.76
N TRP A 107 2.26 -0.20 16.02
CA TRP A 107 3.33 0.58 16.68
C TRP A 107 4.63 -0.22 16.78
N ASN A 108 4.55 -1.53 16.99
CA ASN A 108 5.71 -2.43 17.10
C ASN A 108 6.55 -2.50 15.81
N GLU A 109 5.93 -2.31 14.65
CA GLU A 109 6.55 -2.31 13.31
C GLU A 109 6.95 -0.90 12.87
N SER A 110 7.00 0.07 13.79
CA SER A 110 7.23 1.47 13.47
C SER A 110 8.21 2.12 14.44
N ARG A 111 8.48 3.41 14.21
CA ARG A 111 9.28 4.27 15.10
C ARG A 111 8.69 4.42 16.51
N LEU A 112 7.41 4.06 16.70
CA LEU A 112 6.76 4.05 18.02
C LEU A 112 7.06 2.80 18.85
N HIS A 113 7.73 1.79 18.28
CA HIS A 113 8.08 0.58 19.02
C HIS A 113 8.84 0.95 20.30
N ASN A 114 8.39 0.43 21.44
CA ASN A 114 8.95 0.73 22.77
C ASN A 114 9.05 2.23 23.14
N ASN A 115 8.42 3.15 22.39
CA ASN A 115 8.37 4.55 22.77
C ASN A 115 7.43 4.67 23.98
N PRO A 116 7.94 5.08 25.17
CA PRO A 116 7.12 5.17 26.36
C PRO A 116 6.04 6.26 26.28
N ASP A 117 6.15 7.21 25.36
CA ASP A 117 5.21 8.31 25.14
C ASP A 117 4.28 8.06 23.93
N ALA A 118 4.28 6.86 23.32
CA ALA A 118 3.41 6.54 22.19
C ALA A 118 1.91 6.76 22.52
N GLY A 119 1.50 6.42 23.74
CA GLY A 119 0.15 6.68 24.22
C GLY A 119 -0.18 8.17 24.32
N ARG A 120 0.80 9.01 24.66
CA ARG A 120 0.64 10.47 24.76
C ARG A 120 0.51 11.12 23.39
N ILE A 121 1.23 10.61 22.39
CA ILE A 121 1.03 11.00 20.98
C ILE A 121 -0.40 10.66 20.55
N GLN A 122 -0.88 9.46 20.87
CA GLN A 122 -2.25 9.07 20.55
C GLN A 122 -3.29 9.96 21.23
N TRP A 123 -3.06 10.34 22.49
CA TRP A 123 -3.92 11.30 23.18
C TRP A 123 -3.92 12.66 22.47
N ILE A 124 -2.77 13.17 22.04
CA ILE A 124 -2.68 14.43 21.28
C ILE A 124 -3.51 14.36 20.00
N LEU A 125 -3.40 13.27 19.25
CA LEU A 125 -4.16 13.09 18.00
C LEU A 125 -5.66 13.13 18.24
N GLN A 126 -6.15 12.56 19.34
CA GLN A 126 -7.57 12.56 19.71
C GLN A 126 -8.06 13.90 20.27
N ASN A 127 -7.16 14.71 20.84
CA ASN A 127 -7.49 15.95 21.55
C ASN A 127 -7.00 17.22 20.83
N SER A 128 -6.63 17.12 19.56
CA SER A 128 -6.20 18.26 18.75
C SER A 128 -6.72 18.19 17.32
N TYR A 129 -6.30 19.16 16.49
CA TYR A 129 -6.65 19.23 15.09
C TYR A 129 -6.01 18.09 14.28
N PRO A 130 -6.74 17.41 13.37
CA PRO A 130 -8.08 17.74 12.86
C PRO A 130 -9.24 17.00 13.53
N VAL A 131 -8.99 16.09 14.49
CA VAL A 131 -10.06 15.38 15.22
C VAL A 131 -10.96 16.38 15.94
N ILE A 132 -10.34 17.34 16.63
CA ILE A 132 -11.02 18.55 17.11
C ILE A 132 -10.84 19.66 16.06
N ASN A 133 -11.87 19.82 15.22
CA ASN A 133 -11.96 20.87 14.21
C ASN A 133 -12.49 22.20 14.79
N ASP A 134 -13.12 22.19 15.96
CA ASP A 134 -13.57 23.41 16.63
C ASP A 134 -12.38 24.21 17.18
N LEU A 135 -11.83 25.09 16.34
CA LEU A 135 -10.64 25.88 16.66
C LEU A 135 -10.88 26.89 17.80
N ASP A 136 -12.11 27.35 17.99
CA ASP A 136 -12.47 28.24 19.11
C ASP A 136 -12.38 27.46 20.43
N ALA A 137 -12.85 26.20 20.44
CA ALA A 137 -12.75 25.32 21.61
C ALA A 137 -11.29 24.90 21.90
N LEU A 138 -10.45 24.68 20.88
CA LEU A 138 -9.02 24.44 21.08
C LEU A 138 -8.30 25.69 21.62
N ALA A 139 -8.64 26.87 21.08
CA ALA A 139 -8.04 28.12 21.53
C ALA A 139 -8.38 28.40 23.01
N GLU A 140 -9.61 28.15 23.44
CA GLU A 140 -10.03 28.27 24.84
C GLU A 140 -9.22 27.34 25.76
N GLN A 141 -8.99 26.09 25.34
CA GLN A 141 -8.19 25.11 26.09
C GLN A 141 -6.73 25.54 26.23
N ALA A 142 -6.12 26.00 25.12
CA ALA A 142 -4.76 26.52 25.10
C ALA A 142 -4.61 27.91 25.75
N GLY A 143 -5.71 28.55 26.16
CA GLY A 143 -5.69 29.86 26.81
C GLY A 143 -5.34 31.03 25.89
N VAL A 144 -5.64 30.90 24.59
CA VAL A 144 -5.38 31.93 23.56
C VAL A 144 -6.68 32.47 22.96
N GLU A 145 -6.62 33.64 22.31
CA GLU A 145 -7.82 34.30 21.79
C GLU A 145 -8.44 33.57 20.59
N SER A 146 -7.61 32.96 19.73
CA SER A 146 -8.03 32.24 18.54
C SER A 146 -6.90 31.38 17.99
N LEU A 147 -7.24 30.33 17.25
CA LEU A 147 -6.31 29.54 16.44
C LEU A 147 -6.75 29.53 14.98
N SER A 148 -5.80 29.67 14.07
CA SER A 148 -5.98 29.31 12.65
C SER A 148 -5.70 27.81 12.44
N ILE A 149 -6.11 27.28 11.28
CA ILE A 149 -5.81 25.88 10.89
C ILE A 149 -4.29 25.64 10.88
N ALA A 150 -3.52 26.57 10.32
CA ALA A 150 -2.07 26.49 10.27
C ALA A 150 -1.44 26.47 11.67
N GLU A 151 -1.93 27.31 12.59
CA GLU A 151 -1.44 27.34 13.98
C GLU A 151 -1.82 26.08 14.74
N ALA A 152 -3.05 25.58 14.57
CA ALA A 152 -3.48 24.34 15.23
C ALA A 152 -2.67 23.13 14.73
N ALA A 153 -2.45 23.03 13.41
CA ALA A 153 -1.67 21.95 12.83
C ALA A 153 -0.18 22.03 13.22
N ALA A 154 0.43 23.22 13.18
CA ALA A 154 1.82 23.40 13.58
C ALA A 154 2.03 23.13 15.08
N GLY A 155 1.12 23.63 15.94
CA GLY A 155 1.18 23.39 17.38
C GLY A 155 1.03 21.92 17.74
N THR A 156 0.17 21.20 17.01
CA THR A 156 0.01 19.74 17.15
C THR A 156 1.25 18.98 16.70
N GLN A 157 1.81 19.31 15.52
CA GLN A 157 3.03 18.66 15.02
C GLN A 157 4.22 18.87 15.97
N ALA A 158 4.39 20.07 16.53
CA ALA A 158 5.43 20.34 17.51
C ALA A 158 5.27 19.47 18.77
N ALA A 159 4.05 19.39 19.32
CA ALA A 159 3.77 18.56 20.50
C ALA A 159 4.03 17.07 20.23
N ILE A 160 3.73 16.59 19.02
CA ILE A 160 4.06 15.22 18.61
C ILE A 160 5.57 15.01 18.57
N TRP A 161 6.34 15.91 17.95
CA TRP A 161 7.80 15.79 17.85
C TRP A 161 8.51 15.78 19.21
N GLU A 162 7.98 16.48 20.22
CA GLU A 162 8.50 16.40 21.59
C GLU A 162 8.42 14.97 22.17
N PHE A 163 7.40 14.20 21.82
CA PHE A 163 7.21 12.81 22.30
C PHE A 163 7.73 11.73 21.35
N SER A 164 7.69 11.94 20.03
CA SER A 164 8.20 10.97 19.06
C SER A 164 9.71 11.00 18.94
N ASP A 165 10.30 12.21 18.95
CA ASP A 165 11.71 12.43 18.59
C ASP A 165 12.53 13.01 19.75
N GLY A 166 11.88 13.47 20.83
CA GLY A 166 12.56 14.06 21.99
C GLY A 166 13.29 15.38 21.69
N VAL A 167 12.84 16.09 20.65
CA VAL A 167 13.38 17.40 20.24
C VAL A 167 12.61 18.53 20.91
N GLU A 168 13.25 19.69 21.08
CA GLU A 168 12.56 20.92 21.51
C GLU A 168 11.96 21.59 20.27
N ALA A 169 10.63 21.61 20.15
CA ALA A 169 9.92 22.13 18.99
C ALA A 169 9.02 23.32 19.38
N GLU A 170 9.39 24.52 18.95
CA GLU A 170 8.69 25.77 19.29
C GLU A 170 8.09 26.39 18.02
N PRO A 171 6.76 26.35 17.83
CA PRO A 171 6.09 27.07 16.75
C PRO A 171 6.41 28.58 16.77
N GLU A 172 6.60 29.20 15.60
CA GLU A 172 6.90 30.64 15.52
C GLU A 172 5.72 31.52 15.99
N SER A 173 4.49 31.04 15.80
CA SER A 173 3.30 31.70 16.36
C SER A 173 3.20 31.41 17.85
N GLY A 174 3.09 32.46 18.66
CA GLY A 174 2.84 32.33 20.10
C GLY A 174 1.51 31.63 20.43
N ASN A 175 0.50 31.67 19.55
CA ASN A 175 -0.73 30.92 19.76
C ASN A 175 -0.52 29.42 19.54
N ALA A 176 0.24 29.05 18.50
CA ALA A 176 0.58 27.68 18.23
C ALA A 176 1.51 27.10 19.31
N ALA A 177 2.47 27.88 19.81
CA ALA A 177 3.33 27.48 20.93
C ALA A 177 2.53 27.25 22.22
N ALA A 178 1.55 28.12 22.53
CA ALA A 178 0.66 27.89 23.68
C ALA A 178 -0.20 26.63 23.54
N LEU A 179 -0.62 26.29 22.31
CA LEU A 179 -1.28 25.01 22.04
C LEU A 179 -0.32 23.83 22.26
N THR A 180 0.93 23.93 21.78
CA THR A 180 1.96 22.92 22.03
C THR A 180 2.16 22.67 23.51
N ASP A 181 2.38 23.73 24.30
CA ASP A 181 2.54 23.64 25.76
C ASP A 181 1.33 22.97 26.41
N TRP A 182 0.10 23.37 26.03
CA TRP A 182 -1.10 22.78 26.58
C TRP A 182 -1.20 21.28 26.25
N LEU A 183 -0.92 20.88 25.01
CA LEU A 183 -0.95 19.49 24.59
C LEU A 183 0.07 18.64 25.35
N THR A 184 1.33 19.10 25.44
CA THR A 184 2.40 18.33 26.08
C THR A 184 2.23 18.24 27.60
N GLU A 185 1.69 19.27 28.24
CA GLU A 185 1.36 19.27 29.68
C GLU A 185 0.17 18.35 30.03
N ASN A 186 -0.79 18.17 29.13
CA ASN A 186 -2.03 17.43 29.39
C ASN A 186 -2.07 16.02 28.79
N ALA A 187 -1.11 15.66 27.92
CA ALA A 187 -1.13 14.36 27.26
C ALA A 187 -1.04 13.18 28.23
N GLU A 188 -2.03 12.29 28.15
CA GLU A 188 -2.16 11.07 28.96
C GLU A 188 -1.85 9.82 28.13
N GLU A 189 -1.64 8.69 28.81
CA GLU A 189 -1.48 7.40 28.12
C GLU A 189 -2.79 6.98 27.43
N ALA A 190 -2.66 6.51 26.18
CA ALA A 190 -3.73 5.90 25.40
C ALA A 190 -3.23 4.62 24.72
N GLU A 191 -4.15 3.70 24.45
CA GLU A 191 -3.83 2.43 23.80
C GLU A 191 -3.69 2.59 22.28
N GLU A 192 -2.88 1.73 21.68
CA GLU A 192 -2.82 1.60 20.22
C GLU A 192 -4.21 1.23 19.67
N PRO A 193 -4.72 1.93 18.65
CA PRO A 193 -5.95 1.54 17.99
C PRO A 193 -5.76 0.24 17.20
N THR A 194 -6.81 -0.58 17.14
CA THR A 194 -6.83 -1.79 16.30
C THR A 194 -6.64 -1.44 14.81
N ALA A 195 -6.09 -2.37 14.04
CA ALA A 195 -5.93 -2.19 12.60
C ALA A 195 -7.27 -2.06 11.86
N SER A 196 -7.26 -1.39 10.71
CA SER A 196 -8.47 -1.21 9.91
C SER A 196 -9.01 -2.53 9.35
N LEU A 197 -8.12 -3.40 8.86
CA LEU A 197 -8.41 -4.76 8.42
C LEU A 197 -7.12 -5.58 8.41
N THR A 198 -7.11 -6.70 9.12
CA THR A 198 -6.01 -7.68 9.07
C THR A 198 -6.52 -9.11 8.97
N LEU A 199 -5.68 -10.00 8.43
CA LEU A 199 -5.92 -11.44 8.38
C LEU A 199 -4.80 -12.17 9.11
N THR A 200 -5.14 -12.88 10.19
CA THR A 200 -4.14 -13.49 11.08
C THR A 200 -4.40 -14.99 11.31
N PRO A 201 -3.43 -15.88 11.01
CA PRO A 201 -2.23 -15.60 10.22
C PRO A 201 -2.59 -15.28 8.76
N ASN A 202 -1.72 -14.54 8.07
CA ASN A 202 -1.81 -14.27 6.63
C ASN A 202 -1.41 -15.50 5.78
N GLN A 203 -0.82 -16.54 6.37
CA GLN A 203 -0.48 -17.76 5.67
C GLN A 203 -0.75 -19.01 6.51
N VAL A 204 -1.33 -20.04 5.88
CA VAL A 204 -1.60 -21.34 6.51
C VAL A 204 -1.12 -22.48 5.64
N SER A 205 -0.94 -23.66 6.24
CA SER A 205 -0.50 -24.84 5.49
C SER A 205 -1.17 -26.13 5.93
N GLY A 206 -1.09 -27.16 5.09
CA GLY A 206 -1.49 -28.53 5.47
C GLY A 206 -1.56 -29.50 4.29
N GLN A 207 -2.45 -30.48 4.39
CA GLN A 207 -2.55 -31.56 3.40
C GLN A 207 -3.88 -31.52 2.63
N PRO A 208 -3.91 -32.03 1.38
CA PRO A 208 -5.14 -32.21 0.61
C PRO A 208 -6.22 -33.00 1.36
N GLY A 209 -7.49 -32.64 1.16
CA GLY A 209 -8.63 -33.21 1.89
C GLY A 209 -8.82 -32.61 3.29
N GLY A 210 -7.93 -31.69 3.69
CA GLY A 210 -7.99 -30.95 4.94
C GLY A 210 -8.67 -29.59 4.79
N ARG A 211 -8.87 -28.98 5.95
CA ARG A 211 -9.40 -27.64 6.14
C ARG A 211 -8.29 -26.79 6.77
N LEU A 212 -7.73 -25.88 5.99
CA LEU A 212 -6.52 -25.13 6.35
C LEU A 212 -6.92 -23.79 6.98
N GLY A 213 -6.50 -23.55 8.21
CA GLY A 213 -6.92 -22.42 9.04
C GLY A 213 -6.94 -22.76 10.53
N PRO A 214 -7.55 -21.92 11.39
CA PRO A 214 -8.30 -20.71 11.03
C PRO A 214 -7.40 -19.54 10.59
N ILE A 215 -7.92 -18.70 9.70
CA ILE A 215 -7.45 -17.33 9.44
C ILE A 215 -8.50 -16.39 10.03
N THR A 216 -8.13 -15.59 11.02
CA THR A 216 -9.05 -14.68 11.71
C THR A 216 -9.10 -13.34 10.98
N VAL A 217 -10.32 -12.84 10.76
CA VAL A 217 -10.56 -11.48 10.26
C VAL A 217 -10.65 -10.53 11.44
N ASP A 218 -9.72 -9.59 11.55
CA ASP A 218 -9.78 -8.50 12.52
C ASP A 218 -10.05 -7.18 11.77
N THR A 219 -11.08 -6.43 12.16
CA THR A 219 -11.45 -5.21 11.42
C THR A 219 -12.30 -4.23 12.23
N THR A 220 -12.17 -2.94 11.89
CA THR A 220 -13.09 -1.91 12.36
C THR A 220 -14.29 -1.67 11.43
N ALA A 221 -14.34 -2.35 10.28
CA ALA A 221 -15.42 -2.22 9.31
C ALA A 221 -16.67 -3.00 9.75
N ASP A 222 -17.85 -2.52 9.37
CA ASP A 222 -19.12 -3.22 9.63
C ASP A 222 -19.22 -4.56 8.88
N ALA A 223 -18.55 -4.68 7.73
CA ALA A 223 -18.56 -5.85 6.87
C ALA A 223 -17.32 -5.89 5.97
N VAL A 224 -16.85 -7.12 5.68
CA VAL A 224 -15.71 -7.41 4.82
C VAL A 224 -16.16 -8.35 3.70
N SER A 225 -15.80 -8.03 2.46
CA SER A 225 -15.96 -8.93 1.32
C SER A 225 -14.71 -9.77 1.15
N VAL A 226 -14.86 -11.08 0.99
CA VAL A 226 -13.76 -12.02 0.82
C VAL A 226 -13.84 -12.67 -0.54
N THR A 227 -12.78 -12.53 -1.32
CA THR A 227 -12.69 -13.03 -2.69
C THR A 227 -11.53 -14.02 -2.79
N PRO A 228 -11.79 -15.32 -3.04
CA PRO A 228 -10.73 -16.25 -3.37
C PRO A 228 -10.13 -15.92 -4.74
N ASP A 229 -8.86 -16.20 -4.95
CA ASP A 229 -8.27 -16.06 -6.27
C ASP A 229 -8.90 -17.06 -7.27
N ALA A 230 -8.80 -16.73 -8.56
CA ALA A 230 -9.41 -17.55 -9.60
C ALA A 230 -8.76 -18.93 -9.75
N ALA A 231 -7.45 -19.05 -9.46
CA ALA A 231 -6.73 -20.31 -9.57
C ALA A 231 -7.16 -21.30 -8.49
N ALA A 232 -7.41 -20.83 -7.26
CA ALA A 232 -7.97 -21.58 -6.15
C ALA A 232 -9.34 -22.16 -6.51
N VAL A 233 -10.20 -21.34 -7.12
CA VAL A 233 -11.52 -21.78 -7.59
C VAL A 233 -11.40 -22.83 -8.70
N GLU A 234 -10.46 -22.68 -9.64
CA GLU A 234 -10.19 -23.66 -10.69
C GLU A 234 -9.67 -25.01 -10.15
N GLN A 235 -8.90 -24.96 -9.06
CA GLN A 235 -8.43 -26.14 -8.32
C GLN A 235 -9.51 -26.78 -7.45
N GLY A 236 -10.70 -26.18 -7.36
CA GLY A 236 -11.83 -26.67 -6.57
C GLY A 236 -11.72 -26.38 -5.08
N VAL A 237 -10.82 -25.49 -4.68
CA VAL A 237 -10.70 -25.00 -3.30
C VAL A 237 -11.88 -24.11 -2.96
N THR A 238 -12.46 -24.28 -1.78
CA THR A 238 -13.57 -23.46 -1.30
C THR A 238 -13.22 -22.75 0.00
N LEU A 239 -13.57 -21.48 0.12
CA LEU A 239 -13.47 -20.76 1.39
C LEU A 239 -14.69 -21.06 2.27
N THR A 240 -14.45 -21.31 3.55
CA THR A 240 -15.52 -21.62 4.52
C THR A 240 -15.33 -20.93 5.87
N ASP A 241 -16.42 -20.69 6.61
CA ASP A 241 -16.41 -20.16 7.99
C ASP A 241 -16.22 -21.24 9.06
N GLY A 242 -15.93 -20.94 10.33
CA GLY A 242 -15.79 -21.94 11.39
C GLY A 242 -16.89 -23.05 11.47
N ALA A 243 -18.10 -22.80 10.95
CA ALA A 243 -19.20 -23.78 10.88
C ALA A 243 -19.22 -24.65 9.60
N GLY A 244 -18.36 -24.37 8.62
CA GLY A 244 -18.29 -25.06 7.32
C GLY A 244 -19.23 -24.48 6.26
N ASN A 245 -19.79 -23.29 6.47
CA ASN A 245 -20.57 -22.61 5.45
C ASN A 245 -19.62 -21.97 4.43
N VAL A 246 -19.96 -22.08 3.15
CA VAL A 246 -19.18 -21.48 2.06
C VAL A 246 -19.24 -19.96 2.12
N ILE A 247 -18.06 -19.33 2.08
CA ILE A 247 -17.88 -17.89 1.93
C ILE A 247 -17.67 -17.57 0.45
N THR A 248 -18.41 -16.57 -0.02
CA THR A 248 -18.32 -16.01 -1.36
C THR A 248 -18.25 -14.49 -1.25
N GLU A 249 -17.94 -13.80 -2.34
CA GLU A 249 -17.93 -12.32 -2.40
C GLU A 249 -19.28 -11.71 -1.93
N ASP A 250 -20.39 -12.40 -2.20
CA ASP A 250 -21.74 -11.99 -1.75
C ASP A 250 -22.06 -12.33 -0.27
N THR A 251 -21.12 -12.96 0.45
CA THR A 251 -21.28 -13.40 1.84
C THR A 251 -20.35 -12.55 2.72
N PRO A 252 -20.81 -11.37 3.19
CA PRO A 252 -19.97 -10.51 4.02
C PRO A 252 -19.62 -11.20 5.33
N VAL A 253 -18.37 -11.05 5.75
CA VAL A 253 -17.88 -11.50 7.05
C VAL A 253 -17.65 -10.29 7.96
N THR A 254 -17.56 -10.54 9.26
CA THR A 254 -17.37 -9.50 10.28
C THR A 254 -16.10 -9.77 11.09
N ASP A 255 -15.72 -8.80 11.91
CA ASP A 255 -14.71 -8.95 12.94
C ASP A 255 -14.86 -10.26 13.74
N GLY A 256 -13.74 -10.96 13.93
CA GLY A 256 -13.64 -12.27 14.59
C GLY A 256 -14.08 -13.47 13.74
N THR A 257 -14.41 -13.30 12.46
CA THR A 257 -14.74 -14.44 11.59
C THR A 257 -13.50 -15.27 11.30
N GLU A 258 -13.56 -16.57 11.57
CA GLU A 258 -12.54 -17.53 11.19
C GLU A 258 -12.82 -18.09 9.77
N LEU A 259 -11.89 -17.85 8.86
CA LEU A 259 -11.86 -18.34 7.49
C LEU A 259 -10.97 -19.56 7.36
N PHE A 260 -11.32 -20.45 6.42
CA PHE A 260 -10.54 -21.63 6.12
C PHE A 260 -10.54 -21.92 4.62
N PHE A 261 -9.45 -22.48 4.12
CA PHE A 261 -9.38 -23.08 2.80
C PHE A 261 -9.70 -24.58 2.89
N ASP A 262 -10.83 -25.00 2.32
CA ASP A 262 -11.15 -26.42 2.16
C ASP A 262 -10.54 -26.93 0.86
N VAL A 263 -9.51 -27.77 0.99
CA VAL A 263 -8.75 -28.33 -0.15
C VAL A 263 -9.32 -29.70 -0.50
N PRO A 264 -9.66 -29.98 -1.78
CA PRO A 264 -10.17 -31.28 -2.19
C PRO A 264 -9.24 -32.45 -1.84
N GLU A 265 -9.82 -33.59 -1.48
CA GLU A 265 -9.05 -34.82 -1.30
C GLU A 265 -8.38 -35.22 -2.62
N GLY A 266 -7.05 -35.44 -2.57
CA GLY A 266 -6.27 -35.79 -3.74
C GLY A 266 -5.99 -34.65 -4.71
N ALA A 267 -6.16 -33.39 -4.27
CA ALA A 267 -5.57 -32.25 -4.97
C ALA A 267 -4.05 -32.46 -5.15
N GLU A 268 -3.52 -32.03 -6.30
CA GLU A 268 -2.08 -31.94 -6.51
C GLU A 268 -1.50 -30.87 -5.57
N ASP A 269 -0.21 -30.97 -5.22
CA ASP A 269 0.48 -29.98 -4.40
C ASP A 269 0.32 -28.59 -5.02
N GLY A 270 0.08 -27.57 -4.19
CA GLY A 270 -0.17 -26.23 -4.71
C GLY A 270 -0.52 -25.22 -3.64
N SER A 271 -0.97 -24.06 -4.12
CA SER A 271 -1.29 -22.89 -3.32
C SER A 271 -2.62 -22.25 -3.73
N ALA A 272 -3.21 -21.52 -2.80
CA ALA A 272 -4.41 -20.70 -3.00
C ALA A 272 -4.30 -19.44 -2.16
N SER A 273 -4.90 -18.36 -2.62
CA SER A 273 -4.98 -17.09 -1.92
C SER A 273 -6.40 -16.54 -1.89
N LEU A 274 -6.60 -15.61 -0.97
CA LEU A 274 -7.80 -14.81 -0.87
C LEU A 274 -7.42 -13.35 -0.65
N THR A 275 -8.32 -12.45 -1.04
CA THR A 275 -8.26 -11.03 -0.71
C THR A 275 -9.51 -10.66 0.05
N ALA A 276 -9.33 -10.11 1.25
CA ALA A 276 -10.37 -9.45 2.02
C ALA A 276 -10.35 -7.95 1.70
N THR A 277 -11.53 -7.37 1.50
CA THR A 277 -11.69 -5.93 1.22
C THR A 277 -12.83 -5.35 2.03
N ALA A 278 -12.63 -4.14 2.54
CA ALA A 278 -13.66 -3.41 3.26
C ALA A 278 -13.54 -1.91 3.00
N THR A 279 -14.61 -1.18 3.27
CA THR A 279 -14.57 0.29 3.36
C THR A 279 -14.68 0.66 4.82
N SER A 280 -13.65 1.33 5.34
CA SER A 280 -13.61 1.81 6.72
C SER A 280 -12.85 3.13 6.79
N GLN A 281 -13.08 3.89 7.85
CA GLN A 281 -12.09 4.88 8.27
C GLN A 281 -10.94 4.14 8.94
N VAL A 282 -9.71 4.53 8.61
CA VAL A 282 -8.54 4.02 9.32
C VAL A 282 -8.56 4.63 10.73
N PRO A 283 -8.34 3.86 11.79
CA PRO A 283 -8.36 4.40 13.14
C PRO A 283 -7.27 5.46 13.40
N ILE A 284 -7.63 6.55 14.08
CA ILE A 284 -6.68 7.60 14.51
C ILE A 284 -5.60 6.98 15.40
N GLY A 285 -4.33 7.24 15.09
CA GLY A 285 -3.18 6.68 15.81
C GLY A 285 -2.48 5.51 15.13
N ARG A 286 -3.03 4.98 14.03
CA ARG A 286 -2.32 3.97 13.21
C ARG A 286 -1.09 4.59 12.55
N ALA A 287 0.01 3.86 12.55
CA ALA A 287 1.27 4.28 11.94
C ALA A 287 1.29 3.91 10.45
N PHE A 288 2.08 4.65 9.69
CA PHE A 288 2.29 4.43 8.27
C PHE A 288 3.79 4.49 7.94
N THR A 289 4.34 3.41 7.41
CA THR A 289 5.75 3.28 7.00
C THR A 289 5.86 3.14 5.48
N GLY A 290 7.04 3.48 4.93
CA GLY A 290 7.30 3.32 3.50
C GLY A 290 7.36 1.86 3.08
N ILE A 291 6.84 1.53 1.90
CA ILE A 291 6.84 0.14 1.38
C ILE A 291 8.19 -0.21 0.75
N ASP A 292 8.64 0.56 -0.24
CA ASP A 292 9.82 0.24 -1.05
C ASP A 292 10.97 1.24 -0.88
N VAL A 293 10.72 2.31 -0.14
CA VAL A 293 11.68 3.41 0.03
C VAL A 293 11.63 3.88 1.47
N ARG A 294 12.79 4.20 2.01
CA ARG A 294 12.86 4.91 3.27
C ARG A 294 12.25 6.30 3.11
N THR A 295 11.36 6.64 4.03
CA THR A 295 10.67 7.94 4.10
C THR A 295 10.21 8.14 5.53
N GLN A 296 10.05 9.39 5.96
CA GLN A 296 9.62 9.67 7.34
C GLN A 296 8.35 8.88 7.70
N THR A 297 8.34 8.28 8.89
CA THR A 297 7.15 7.57 9.40
C THR A 297 6.04 8.57 9.73
N MET A 298 4.82 8.21 9.37
CA MET A 298 3.62 9.03 9.54
C MET A 298 2.67 8.39 10.56
N ILE A 299 1.85 9.21 11.22
CA ILE A 299 0.79 8.74 12.14
C ILE A 299 -0.56 9.36 11.77
N LEU A 300 -1.62 8.56 11.75
CA LEU A 300 -2.94 9.00 11.30
C LEU A 300 -3.60 9.97 12.29
N ALA A 301 -4.01 11.13 11.78
CA ALA A 301 -4.70 12.19 12.52
C ALA A 301 -6.13 12.43 11.99
N GLY A 302 -6.47 11.93 10.80
CA GLY A 302 -7.81 11.99 10.22
C GLY A 302 -7.90 11.16 8.95
N SER A 303 -9.08 10.66 8.60
CA SER A 303 -9.29 9.90 7.37
C SER A 303 -10.68 10.13 6.81
N SER A 304 -10.82 10.14 5.49
CA SER A 304 -12.10 9.79 4.87
C SER A 304 -12.32 8.27 4.94
N GLU A 305 -13.54 7.83 4.68
CA GLU A 305 -13.75 6.42 4.32
C GLU A 305 -12.81 6.07 3.15
N SER A 306 -12.10 4.96 3.29
CA SER A 306 -11.15 4.45 2.30
C SER A 306 -11.27 2.93 2.22
N SER A 307 -10.96 2.38 1.06
CA SER A 307 -10.83 0.95 0.83
C SER A 307 -9.58 0.45 1.55
N VAL A 308 -9.76 -0.61 2.34
CA VAL A 308 -8.69 -1.33 3.01
C VAL A 308 -8.71 -2.78 2.54
N SER A 309 -7.53 -3.39 2.46
CA SER A 309 -7.39 -4.76 1.96
C SER A 309 -6.41 -5.56 2.78
N ALA A 310 -6.65 -6.86 2.86
CA ALA A 310 -5.75 -7.82 3.46
C ALA A 310 -5.70 -9.08 2.60
N GLY A 311 -4.52 -9.69 2.48
CA GLY A 311 -4.31 -10.93 1.74
C GLY A 311 -4.05 -12.08 2.70
N ALA A 312 -4.52 -13.27 2.35
CA ALA A 312 -4.04 -14.48 3.00
C ALA A 312 -3.89 -15.62 2.00
N SER A 313 -2.97 -16.54 2.27
CA SER A 313 -2.73 -17.70 1.41
C SER A 313 -2.69 -19.00 2.19
N ALA A 314 -2.88 -20.09 1.46
CA ALA A 314 -2.77 -21.45 1.93
C ALA A 314 -1.87 -22.23 0.99
N ASN A 315 -0.93 -23.00 1.56
CA ASN A 315 -0.10 -23.94 0.83
C ASN A 315 -0.44 -25.37 1.27
N TRP A 316 -0.52 -26.30 0.33
CA TRP A 316 -0.71 -27.70 0.66
C TRP A 316 0.17 -28.62 -0.15
N ALA A 317 0.53 -29.72 0.50
CA ALA A 317 1.32 -30.76 -0.14
C ALA A 317 0.85 -32.16 0.28
N ALA A 318 0.95 -33.11 -0.63
CA ALA A 318 0.64 -34.50 -0.41
C ALA A 318 1.61 -35.15 0.59
N PRO A 319 1.22 -36.28 1.22
CA PRO A 319 2.10 -37.02 2.13
C PRO A 319 3.48 -37.31 1.52
N GLY A 320 4.54 -37.00 2.27
CA GLY A 320 5.92 -37.14 1.83
C GLY A 320 6.56 -35.86 1.28
N THR A 321 5.80 -34.78 1.13
CA THR A 321 6.28 -33.43 0.79
C THR A 321 6.01 -32.49 1.98
N PRO A 322 6.94 -31.60 2.38
CA PRO A 322 6.67 -30.62 3.42
C PRO A 322 5.54 -29.68 3.00
N ALA A 323 4.62 -29.38 3.92
CA ALA A 323 3.56 -28.40 3.70
C ALA A 323 3.79 -27.24 4.65
N VAL A 324 4.28 -26.12 4.12
CA VAL A 324 4.80 -25.02 4.94
C VAL A 324 4.01 -23.74 4.74
N ALA A 325 3.92 -22.95 5.81
CA ALA A 325 3.51 -21.56 5.75
C ALA A 325 4.63 -20.70 6.32
N VAL A 326 5.00 -19.67 5.58
CA VAL A 326 6.07 -18.73 5.88
C VAL A 326 5.45 -17.34 5.98
N ASP A 327 5.69 -16.69 7.10
CA ASP A 327 5.34 -15.30 7.35
C ASP A 327 6.59 -14.52 7.74
N ALA A 328 6.59 -13.21 7.49
CA ALA A 328 7.70 -12.33 7.84
C ALA A 328 7.19 -10.99 8.38
N GLU A 329 7.61 -10.65 9.60
CA GLU A 329 7.24 -9.41 10.29
C GLU A 329 8.49 -8.60 10.66
N GLU A 330 8.43 -7.27 10.51
CA GLU A 330 9.48 -6.38 10.97
C GLU A 330 9.43 -6.23 12.50
N ILE A 331 10.44 -6.74 13.20
CA ILE A 331 10.53 -6.66 14.66
C ILE A 331 11.53 -5.59 15.05
N CYS A 332 11.05 -4.35 15.13
CA CYS A 332 11.90 -3.20 15.45
C CYS A 332 12.62 -3.32 16.81
N ALA A 333 11.98 -3.96 17.79
CA ALA A 333 12.57 -4.19 19.11
C ALA A 333 13.84 -5.08 19.07
N GLU A 334 13.96 -5.97 18.08
CA GLU A 334 15.08 -6.90 17.93
C GLU A 334 16.04 -6.52 16.80
N GLY A 335 15.65 -5.57 15.94
CA GLY A 335 16.49 -5.04 14.87
C GLY A 335 16.61 -6.01 13.69
N GLY A 336 15.48 -6.41 13.12
CA GLY A 336 15.45 -7.31 11.99
C GLY A 336 14.04 -7.68 11.53
N VAL A 337 13.98 -8.70 10.69
CA VAL A 337 12.74 -9.31 10.21
C VAL A 337 12.64 -10.70 10.82
N GLU A 338 11.61 -10.96 11.62
CA GLU A 338 11.32 -12.30 12.11
C GLU A 338 10.58 -13.08 11.04
N VAL A 339 11.17 -14.17 10.60
CA VAL A 339 10.57 -15.09 9.63
C VAL A 339 10.05 -16.31 10.40
N THR A 340 8.74 -16.50 10.39
CA THR A 340 8.10 -17.63 11.06
C THR A 340 7.75 -18.69 10.03
N VAL A 341 8.36 -19.87 10.17
CA VAL A 341 8.06 -21.02 9.30
C VAL A 341 7.32 -22.08 10.09
N SER A 342 6.09 -22.36 9.69
CA SER A 342 5.28 -23.47 10.22
C SER A 342 5.20 -24.61 9.21
N ASN A 343 5.25 -25.85 9.70
CA ASN A 343 5.17 -27.05 8.85
C ASN A 343 4.03 -27.95 9.30
N GLN A 344 2.91 -27.95 8.57
CA GLN A 344 1.76 -28.81 8.83
C GLN A 344 1.76 -30.10 7.97
N GLY A 345 2.91 -30.41 7.34
CA GLY A 345 3.14 -31.66 6.62
C GLY A 345 3.50 -32.83 7.53
N ASP A 346 4.04 -33.90 6.94
CA ASP A 346 4.42 -35.15 7.63
C ASP A 346 5.92 -35.49 7.53
N VAL A 347 6.70 -34.63 6.87
CA VAL A 347 8.16 -34.71 6.72
C VAL A 347 8.82 -33.38 7.10
N PRO A 348 10.07 -33.38 7.58
CA PRO A 348 10.77 -32.15 7.94
C PRO A 348 11.00 -31.27 6.70
N PHE A 349 11.00 -29.96 6.91
CA PHE A 349 11.40 -28.97 5.92
C PHE A 349 12.78 -28.44 6.27
N GLU A 350 13.75 -28.61 5.36
CA GLU A 350 15.09 -28.06 5.50
C GLU A 350 15.29 -26.95 4.47
N PHE A 351 15.78 -25.79 4.91
CA PHE A 351 16.07 -24.65 4.04
C PHE A 351 17.28 -23.87 4.57
N GLU A 352 17.81 -22.98 3.73
CA GLU A 352 18.89 -22.07 4.10
C GLU A 352 18.32 -20.68 4.36
N LEU A 353 18.66 -20.09 5.49
CA LEU A 353 18.32 -18.70 5.82
C LEU A 353 19.50 -18.07 6.56
N ASN A 354 19.91 -16.87 6.15
CA ASN A 354 21.06 -16.18 6.74
C ASN A 354 22.38 -17.00 6.77
N GLY A 355 22.55 -17.91 5.79
CA GLY A 355 23.71 -18.80 5.71
C GLY A 355 23.74 -19.94 6.73
N GLU A 356 22.61 -20.18 7.41
CA GLU A 356 22.40 -21.32 8.31
C GLU A 356 21.35 -22.26 7.74
N THR A 357 21.59 -23.56 7.88
CA THR A 357 20.57 -24.58 7.58
C THR A 357 19.60 -24.64 8.74
N VAL A 358 18.32 -24.39 8.46
CA VAL A 358 17.21 -24.49 9.41
C VAL A 358 16.39 -25.74 9.08
N GLU A 359 16.00 -26.50 10.10
CA GLU A 359 15.10 -27.65 9.97
C GLU A 359 13.83 -27.39 10.79
N VAL A 360 12.66 -27.44 10.14
CA VAL A 360 11.36 -27.32 10.79
C VAL A 360 10.66 -28.67 10.76
N ALA A 361 10.46 -29.24 11.94
CA ALA A 361 9.84 -30.54 12.10
C ALA A 361 8.34 -30.52 11.75
N PRO A 362 7.74 -31.67 11.43
CA PRO A 362 6.29 -31.77 11.26
C PRO A 362 5.52 -31.33 12.52
N GLY A 363 4.51 -30.49 12.32
CA GLY A 363 3.62 -29.96 13.36
C GLY A 363 4.27 -28.93 14.29
N THR A 364 5.39 -28.33 13.88
CA THR A 364 6.07 -27.27 14.64
C THR A 364 6.13 -25.98 13.83
N GLU A 365 6.40 -24.89 14.55
CA GLU A 365 6.74 -23.57 14.01
C GLU A 365 8.09 -23.16 14.57
N GLU A 366 8.90 -22.48 13.76
CA GLU A 366 10.19 -21.94 14.16
C GLU A 366 10.26 -20.46 13.73
N PRO A 367 10.32 -19.51 14.69
CA PRO A 367 10.62 -18.12 14.40
C PRO A 367 12.13 -17.93 14.26
N ILE A 368 12.56 -17.29 13.17
CA ILE A 368 13.97 -16.99 12.89
C ILE A 368 14.15 -15.50 12.62
N LEU A 369 14.87 -14.80 13.50
CA LEU A 369 15.23 -13.40 13.29
C LEU A 369 16.35 -13.29 12.25
N VAL A 370 16.06 -12.60 11.14
CA VAL A 370 17.04 -12.16 10.15
C VAL A 370 17.48 -10.73 10.52
N PRO A 371 18.72 -10.50 10.97
CA PRO A 371 19.18 -9.16 11.31
C PRO A 371 19.20 -8.25 10.07
N VAL A 372 18.57 -7.09 10.19
CA VAL A 372 18.55 -6.06 9.13
C VAL A 372 18.93 -4.73 9.79
N GLU A 373 19.86 -3.99 9.19
CA GLU A 373 20.26 -2.69 9.75
C GLU A 373 19.16 -1.65 9.52
N ASN A 374 19.06 -0.66 10.41
CA ASN A 374 18.09 0.42 10.25
C ASN A 374 18.35 1.22 8.95
N GLY A 375 17.30 1.42 8.17
CA GLY A 375 17.31 2.03 6.84
C GLY A 375 17.82 1.11 5.73
N GLN A 376 18.09 -0.16 6.01
CA GLN A 376 18.55 -1.13 5.03
C GLN A 376 17.35 -1.77 4.31
N GLU A 377 17.43 -1.80 2.98
CA GLU A 377 16.55 -2.63 2.16
C GLU A 377 16.88 -4.11 2.42
N TYR A 378 15.84 -4.94 2.53
CA TYR A 378 15.99 -6.38 2.66
C TYR A 378 15.25 -7.11 1.54
N ASP A 379 15.77 -8.29 1.21
CA ASP A 379 15.22 -9.24 0.26
C ASP A 379 15.49 -10.63 0.85
N ILE A 380 14.45 -11.21 1.44
CA ILE A 380 14.51 -12.47 2.17
C ILE A 380 13.76 -13.52 1.35
N THR A 381 14.51 -14.48 0.82
CA THR A 381 13.95 -15.56 0.02
C THR A 381 14.08 -16.91 0.74
N ILE A 382 12.98 -17.66 0.82
CA ILE A 382 12.96 -19.05 1.28
C ILE A 382 12.45 -19.94 0.15
N ALA A 383 13.23 -20.97 -0.19
CA ALA A 383 12.89 -21.88 -1.27
C ALA A 383 11.58 -22.62 -1.00
N ASN A 384 10.68 -22.66 -1.99
CA ASN A 384 9.41 -23.38 -1.84
C ASN A 384 9.65 -24.91 -1.94
N PRO A 385 9.13 -25.72 -1.00
CA PRO A 385 9.28 -27.18 -1.10
C PRO A 385 8.49 -27.81 -2.24
N ILE A 386 7.50 -27.10 -2.81
CA ILE A 386 6.65 -27.60 -3.91
C ILE A 386 7.33 -27.29 -5.25
N GLU A 387 7.58 -28.33 -6.05
CA GLU A 387 8.27 -28.18 -7.34
C GLU A 387 7.43 -27.36 -8.33
N GLY A 388 7.97 -26.21 -8.75
CA GLY A 388 7.35 -25.35 -9.77
C GLY A 388 6.52 -24.19 -9.20
N GLU A 389 6.33 -24.15 -7.87
CA GLU A 389 5.84 -22.96 -7.17
C GLU A 389 6.97 -21.94 -7.00
N GLU A 390 6.59 -20.68 -6.83
CA GLU A 390 7.55 -19.59 -6.58
C GLU A 390 8.07 -19.65 -5.14
N ASP A 391 9.32 -19.22 -4.96
CA ASP A 391 9.94 -19.10 -3.65
C ASP A 391 9.19 -18.06 -2.80
N PHE A 392 9.16 -18.26 -1.49
CA PHE A 392 8.63 -17.25 -0.57
C PHE A 392 9.59 -16.07 -0.55
N ASN A 393 9.10 -14.89 -0.93
CA ASN A 393 9.94 -13.71 -1.09
C ASN A 393 9.40 -12.52 -0.30
N PHE A 394 10.22 -12.00 0.60
CA PHE A 394 9.86 -10.86 1.45
C PHE A 394 10.83 -9.71 1.26
N THR A 395 10.33 -8.60 0.73
CA THR A 395 11.09 -7.38 0.52
C THR A 395 10.56 -6.22 1.36
N GLY A 396 11.42 -5.27 1.70
CA GLY A 396 11.03 -4.05 2.41
C GLY A 396 12.23 -3.23 2.84
N VAL A 397 12.00 -2.23 3.68
CA VAL A 397 13.05 -1.39 4.27
C VAL A 397 12.80 -1.28 5.77
N LEU A 398 13.74 -1.75 6.59
CA LEU A 398 13.57 -1.68 8.04
C LEU A 398 13.73 -0.21 8.51
N ASP A 399 12.66 0.44 8.98
CA ASP A 399 12.69 1.85 9.44
C ASP A 399 12.27 1.98 10.91
N CYS A 400 13.14 1.52 11.80
CA CYS A 400 12.86 1.39 13.23
C CYS A 400 13.48 2.51 14.07
N ALA A 401 14.63 3.06 13.70
CA ALA A 401 15.44 3.97 14.52
C ALA A 401 15.68 5.34 13.86
N PRO A 402 15.92 6.41 14.65
CA PRO A 402 16.23 7.72 14.09
C PRO A 402 17.55 7.68 13.32
N GLY A 403 17.61 8.46 12.24
CA GLY A 403 18.82 8.64 11.44
C GLY A 403 19.08 7.57 10.37
N GLY A 404 19.86 7.96 9.36
CA GLY A 404 20.20 7.18 8.16
C GLY A 404 19.41 7.59 6.91
N GLY A 405 18.44 8.51 7.04
CA GLY A 405 17.95 9.37 5.96
C GLY A 405 18.60 10.76 6.00
N GLU A 406 18.42 11.56 4.95
CA GLU A 406 18.68 13.00 5.05
C GLU A 406 17.62 13.64 5.95
N ALA A 407 18.03 14.45 6.92
CA ALA A 407 17.12 15.26 7.71
C ALA A 407 16.30 16.20 6.80
N PRO A 408 15.09 16.61 7.20
CA PRO A 408 14.34 17.63 6.47
C PRO A 408 15.22 18.87 6.27
N THR A 409 15.07 19.53 5.13
CA THR A 409 15.83 20.75 4.85
C THR A 409 15.25 21.93 5.64
N PRO A 410 16.06 22.68 6.41
CA PRO A 410 15.61 23.91 7.03
C PRO A 410 15.03 24.89 6.00
N ILE A 411 14.05 25.69 6.41
CA ILE A 411 13.53 26.80 5.61
C ILE A 411 14.44 28.03 5.80
N ASP A 412 15.12 28.45 4.74
CA ASP A 412 15.93 29.67 4.73
C ASP A 412 15.05 30.94 4.79
N GLU A 413 15.36 31.88 5.69
CA GLU A 413 14.65 33.17 5.82
C GLU A 413 14.73 34.05 4.56
N ASP A 414 15.67 33.78 3.64
CA ASP A 414 15.99 34.65 2.50
C ASP A 414 15.25 34.29 1.18
N ASN A 415 14.41 33.26 1.14
CA ASN A 415 13.68 32.84 -0.07
C ASN A 415 12.20 32.47 0.20
N GLU A 416 11.42 33.40 0.75
CA GLU A 416 9.95 33.32 0.62
C GLU A 416 9.55 33.54 -0.85
N PRO A 417 8.83 32.61 -1.51
CA PRO A 417 8.16 32.91 -2.77
C PRO A 417 7.08 33.97 -2.50
N ALA A 418 7.21 35.15 -3.10
CA ALA A 418 6.19 36.19 -3.02
C ALA A 418 4.82 35.61 -3.48
N PRO A 419 3.70 35.97 -2.83
CA PRO A 419 2.39 35.48 -3.22
C PRO A 419 2.10 35.86 -4.68
N ALA A 420 1.64 34.88 -5.47
CA ALA A 420 1.32 35.05 -6.87
C ALA A 420 0.24 36.14 -7.05
N SER A 421 0.67 37.35 -7.42
CA SER A 421 -0.23 38.44 -7.80
C SER A 421 -0.83 38.16 -9.17
N THR A 422 -2.15 37.96 -9.20
CA THR A 422 -2.96 37.95 -10.41
C THR A 422 -2.99 39.34 -11.07
N GLY A 423 -2.49 39.48 -12.30
CA GLY A 423 -2.73 40.66 -13.15
C GLY A 423 -1.70 40.84 -14.27
N GLY A 424 -2.11 40.70 -15.53
CA GLY A 424 -1.23 40.57 -16.70
C GLY A 424 -0.80 41.85 -17.42
N GLY A 425 -0.03 41.67 -18.50
CA GLY A 425 0.17 42.66 -19.57
C GLY A 425 1.58 42.76 -20.17
N ASP A 426 1.79 42.06 -21.30
CA ASP A 426 2.57 42.39 -22.51
C ASP A 426 4.13 42.44 -22.58
N THR A 427 4.65 41.48 -23.36
CA THR A 427 5.67 41.50 -24.45
C THR A 427 7.02 42.21 -24.29
N ASP A 428 8.13 41.45 -24.28
CA ASP A 428 9.06 41.26 -25.42
C ASP A 428 10.30 40.42 -25.00
N GLU A 429 10.65 39.43 -25.83
CA GLU A 429 11.76 38.44 -25.82
C GLU A 429 13.21 39.02 -25.83
N PRO A 430 14.32 38.22 -25.85
CA PRO A 430 14.61 36.87 -25.32
C PRO A 430 16.04 36.68 -24.69
N ASP A 431 16.26 35.48 -24.13
CA ASP A 431 17.48 34.61 -24.20
C ASP A 431 18.55 34.58 -23.07
N LEU A 432 19.05 33.34 -22.89
CA LEU A 432 20.16 32.75 -22.11
C LEU A 432 19.78 32.20 -20.71
N ALA A 433 19.90 30.90 -20.40
CA ALA A 433 20.67 29.82 -21.02
C ALA A 433 20.00 28.44 -20.86
N ALA A 434 20.15 27.65 -21.93
CA ALA A 434 19.81 26.25 -22.03
C ALA A 434 20.97 25.35 -21.54
N THR A 435 20.65 24.44 -20.63
CA THR A 435 21.22 23.09 -20.52
C THR A 435 20.02 22.21 -20.15
N GLY A 436 19.52 21.26 -20.93
CA GLY A 436 20.21 20.31 -21.79
C GLY A 436 19.79 18.91 -21.34
N SER A 437 18.52 18.55 -21.54
CA SER A 437 18.07 17.15 -21.59
C SER A 437 16.73 17.10 -22.32
N SER A 438 16.67 16.22 -23.30
CA SER A 438 15.77 16.24 -24.44
C SER A 438 14.70 15.16 -24.34
N SER A 439 13.43 15.53 -24.46
CA SER A 439 12.42 14.67 -25.10
C SER A 439 11.22 15.50 -25.56
N ASN A 440 10.94 15.41 -26.86
CA ASN A 440 9.92 16.14 -27.59
C ASN A 440 8.49 15.89 -27.05
N VAL A 441 7.93 16.85 -26.31
CA VAL A 441 6.52 16.83 -25.84
C VAL A 441 5.52 17.26 -26.94
N GLY A 442 5.99 17.73 -28.10
CA GLY A 442 5.14 18.23 -29.19
C GLY A 442 4.51 17.18 -30.13
N MET A 443 4.76 15.88 -29.94
CA MET A 443 4.29 14.83 -30.87
C MET A 443 3.39 13.74 -30.26
N ILE A 444 2.90 13.92 -29.03
CA ILE A 444 2.00 12.94 -28.35
C ILE A 444 0.55 13.45 -28.26
N THR A 445 0.27 14.72 -28.54
CA THR A 445 -1.10 15.27 -28.49
C THR A 445 -1.92 15.08 -29.78
N GLY A 446 -1.33 14.48 -30.83
CA GLY A 446 -1.98 14.30 -32.14
C GLY A 446 -2.64 12.93 -32.40
N VAL A 447 -2.35 11.91 -31.59
CA VAL A 447 -2.80 10.52 -31.85
C VAL A 447 -4.02 10.13 -30.99
N ALA A 448 -4.22 10.75 -29.82
CA ALA A 448 -5.36 10.46 -28.95
C ALA A 448 -6.71 10.91 -29.55
N VAL A 449 -6.74 12.02 -30.30
CA VAL A 449 -7.98 12.54 -30.91
C VAL A 449 -8.39 11.72 -32.14
N ALA A 450 -7.45 11.09 -32.86
CA ALA A 450 -7.76 10.25 -34.01
C ALA A 450 -8.36 8.89 -33.62
N LEU A 451 -7.96 8.32 -32.48
CA LEU A 451 -8.47 7.03 -32.00
C LEU A 451 -9.88 7.14 -31.37
N LEU A 452 -10.23 8.28 -30.76
CA LEU A 452 -11.59 8.52 -30.25
C LEU A 452 -12.65 8.63 -31.36
N VAL A 453 -12.29 9.18 -32.52
CA VAL A 453 -13.21 9.29 -33.67
C VAL A 453 -13.42 7.93 -34.35
N VAL A 454 -12.39 7.07 -34.40
CA VAL A 454 -12.49 5.71 -34.96
C VAL A 454 -13.23 4.77 -33.99
N GLY A 455 -13.00 4.88 -32.67
CA GLY A 455 -13.71 4.10 -31.65
C GLY A 455 -15.20 4.45 -31.55
N GLY A 456 -15.56 5.74 -31.66
CA GLY A 456 -16.95 6.19 -31.65
C GLY A 456 -17.77 5.70 -32.84
N ALA A 457 -17.17 5.56 -34.03
CA ALA A 457 -17.86 5.05 -35.22
C ALA A 457 -18.14 3.54 -35.14
N GLY A 458 -17.27 2.76 -34.47
CA GLY A 458 -17.45 1.31 -34.29
C GLY A 458 -18.63 0.95 -33.38
N ILE A 459 -18.77 1.66 -32.24
CA ILE A 459 -19.86 1.42 -31.28
C ILE A 459 -21.22 1.83 -31.87
N PHE A 460 -21.27 2.91 -32.64
CA PHE A 460 -22.52 3.36 -33.28
C PHE A 460 -23.00 2.39 -34.38
N PHE A 461 -22.09 1.76 -35.13
CA PHE A 461 -22.46 0.79 -36.16
C PHE A 461 -22.88 -0.59 -35.60
N MET A 462 -22.33 -1.00 -34.45
CA MET A 462 -22.69 -2.25 -33.79
C MET A 462 -24.06 -2.17 -33.10
N ARG A 463 -24.38 -1.01 -32.51
CA ARG A 463 -25.68 -0.77 -31.86
C ARG A 463 -26.85 -0.70 -32.84
N ARG A 464 -26.60 -0.35 -34.12
CA ARG A 464 -27.62 -0.36 -35.18
C ARG A 464 -27.92 -1.77 -35.72
N ARG A 465 -26.99 -2.72 -35.56
CA ARG A 465 -27.14 -4.10 -36.06
C ARG A 465 -27.89 -5.02 -35.08
N SER A 466 -27.77 -4.80 -33.76
CA SER A 466 -28.59 -5.52 -32.77
C SER A 466 -30.05 -5.04 -32.70
N ALA A 467 -30.34 -3.82 -33.15
CA ALA A 467 -31.72 -3.31 -33.21
C ALA A 467 -32.53 -3.80 -34.43
N SER A 468 -31.92 -4.54 -35.36
CA SER A 468 -32.57 -5.06 -36.58
C SER A 468 -32.57 -6.59 -36.71
N ALA A 469 -32.14 -7.32 -35.67
CA ALA A 469 -32.17 -8.79 -35.62
C ALA A 469 -33.22 -9.35 -34.63
N GLY A 470 -34.15 -8.51 -34.16
CA GLY A 470 -35.21 -8.87 -33.20
C GLY A 470 -36.65 -8.75 -33.75
N SER A 471 -36.85 -8.84 -35.07
CA SER A 471 -38.18 -8.96 -35.65
C SER A 471 -38.15 -9.83 -36.91
N GLU A 472 -38.47 -11.12 -36.76
CA GLU A 472 -39.32 -11.92 -37.66
C GLU A 472 -39.27 -13.40 -37.21
N SER A 473 -40.41 -13.84 -36.66
CA SER A 473 -40.99 -15.20 -36.56
C SER A 473 -40.09 -16.44 -36.41
#